data_AF-A0A939EZV4-F1
#
_entry.id   AF-A0A939EZV4-F1
#
_cell.length_a   1.000
_cell.length_b   1.000
_cell.length_c   1.000
_cell.angle_alpha   90.00
_cell.angle_beta   90.00
_cell.angle_gamma   90.00
#
_symmetry.space_group_name_H-M   'P 1'
#
loop_
_entity.id
_entity.type
_entity.pdbx_description
1 polymer ?
#
loop_
_entity_poly.entity_id
_entity_poly.type
_entity_poly.pdbx_seq_one_letter_code
_entity_poly.pdbx_strand_id
1 'polypeptide(L)'
;MRFVASQFPLAFSLLLLAACNRQQPADDTVAPTPSAERNVPGPSLTAIADSNAARLLLPYGKQYPASEVIVHTRLGDIRVKLYDDTPIHKANFLLLSRRGVFDETVFNRVVKGFAVQGGASDHRTIKLARYRLPPEIRPQHFHKRGALGMARYDDDENPGQLSSNTDFYFVQGQTMTSAQSQAMAGRALTPAQQRTYATVGGVPSLDGKYTVFGEVIEGLDVVDKIANEPVDPYKWPKKDVDIKIEIVK
;
A
#
# COMPACT_ATOMS: atom_id res chain seq x y z
N MET A 1 -30.10 -32.00 -42.92
CA MET A 1 -29.17 -30.84 -42.95
C MET A 1 -29.79 -29.72 -42.13
N ARG A 2 -29.07 -29.28 -41.07
CA ARG A 2 -29.18 -27.98 -40.36
C ARG A 2 -30.50 -27.66 -39.62
N PHE A 3 -30.56 -27.01 -38.47
CA PHE A 3 -29.70 -26.74 -37.31
C PHE A 3 -30.67 -26.04 -36.34
N VAL A 4 -30.98 -26.60 -35.16
CA VAL A 4 -31.76 -25.88 -34.13
C VAL A 4 -30.76 -25.29 -33.14
N ALA A 5 -30.76 -23.96 -33.04
CA ALA A 5 -29.93 -23.21 -32.11
C ALA A 5 -30.42 -23.45 -30.68
N SER A 6 -29.59 -24.11 -29.87
CA SER A 6 -29.77 -24.22 -28.43
C SER A 6 -29.30 -22.94 -27.77
N GLN A 7 -30.20 -22.27 -27.05
CA GLN A 7 -29.87 -21.20 -26.14
C GLN A 7 -29.25 -21.80 -24.87
N PHE A 8 -28.03 -21.38 -24.53
CA PHE A 8 -27.41 -21.63 -23.24
C PHE A 8 -27.43 -20.34 -22.42
N PRO A 9 -27.93 -20.33 -21.17
CA PRO A 9 -27.74 -19.20 -20.28
C PRO A 9 -26.30 -19.21 -19.75
N LEU A 10 -25.62 -18.06 -19.81
CA LEU A 10 -24.34 -17.84 -19.11
C LEU A 10 -24.62 -17.79 -17.61
N ALA A 11 -24.28 -18.87 -16.90
CA ALA A 11 -24.20 -18.87 -15.45
C ALA A 11 -22.85 -18.28 -15.01
N PHE A 12 -22.89 -17.16 -14.30
CA PHE A 12 -21.75 -16.59 -13.58
C PHE A 12 -21.38 -17.54 -12.42
N SER A 13 -20.35 -18.38 -12.60
CA SER A 13 -19.83 -19.22 -11.52
C SER A 13 -18.96 -18.39 -10.58
N LEU A 14 -19.48 -18.15 -9.38
CA LEU A 14 -18.73 -17.72 -8.21
C LEU A 14 -17.82 -18.88 -7.78
N LEU A 15 -16.53 -18.84 -8.15
CA LEU A 15 -15.55 -19.85 -7.75
C LEU A 15 -14.95 -19.49 -6.39
N LEU A 16 -15.53 -20.07 -5.33
CA LEU A 16 -14.91 -20.21 -4.02
C LEU A 16 -13.68 -21.12 -4.14
N LEU A 17 -12.49 -20.61 -3.80
CA LEU A 17 -11.28 -21.41 -3.69
C LEU A 17 -11.17 -21.96 -2.26
N ALA A 18 -11.42 -23.25 -2.12
CA ALA A 18 -11.08 -24.03 -0.94
C ALA A 18 -9.55 -24.13 -0.79
N ALA A 19 -9.05 -23.91 0.42
CA ALA A 19 -7.63 -23.98 0.75
C ALA A 19 -7.14 -25.45 0.74
N CYS A 20 -6.28 -25.80 -0.21
CA CYS A 20 -5.48 -27.02 -0.16
C CYS A 20 -4.18 -26.72 0.59
N ASN A 21 -4.09 -27.21 1.82
CA ASN A 21 -2.89 -27.17 2.66
C ASN A 21 -1.81 -28.08 2.04
N ARG A 22 -0.72 -27.50 1.51
CA ARG A 22 0.45 -28.27 1.07
C ARG A 22 1.71 -27.59 1.62
N GLN A 23 2.39 -28.27 2.54
CA GLN A 23 3.69 -27.85 3.07
C GLN A 23 4.74 -27.84 1.96
N GLN A 24 5.35 -26.68 1.74
CA GLN A 24 6.51 -26.51 0.87
C GLN A 24 7.77 -26.94 1.64
N PRO A 25 8.75 -27.63 1.00
CA PRO A 25 9.99 -28.01 1.67
C PRO A 25 10.83 -26.77 1.98
N ALA A 26 11.45 -26.77 3.17
CA ALA A 26 12.26 -25.69 3.70
C ALA A 26 13.49 -25.46 2.81
N ASP A 27 13.60 -24.23 2.29
CA ASP A 27 14.84 -23.67 1.75
C ASP A 27 15.60 -23.05 2.92
N ASP A 28 16.90 -23.27 3.02
CA ASP A 28 17.78 -22.80 4.11
C ASP A 28 18.03 -21.29 4.02
N THR A 29 16.96 -20.49 4.06
CA THR A 29 17.04 -19.05 4.27
C THR A 29 17.24 -18.79 5.76
N VAL A 30 18.31 -18.04 6.07
CA VAL A 30 18.60 -17.53 7.41
C VAL A 30 17.34 -16.89 7.97
N ALA A 31 16.74 -17.52 8.99
CA ALA A 31 15.55 -17.02 9.65
C ALA A 31 15.80 -15.57 10.12
N PRO A 32 14.87 -14.64 9.88
CA PRO A 32 14.99 -13.30 10.44
C PRO A 32 15.10 -13.43 11.96
N THR A 33 16.16 -12.85 12.52
CA THR A 33 16.32 -12.76 13.98
C THR A 33 15.07 -12.07 14.55
N PRO A 34 14.41 -12.63 15.59
CA PRO A 34 13.24 -12.02 16.19
C PRO A 34 13.59 -10.58 16.54
N SER A 35 12.86 -9.62 15.98
CA SER A 35 13.02 -8.24 16.37
C SER A 35 12.51 -8.13 17.81
N ALA A 36 13.45 -8.18 18.77
CA ALA A 36 13.13 -7.99 20.18
C ALA A 36 12.27 -6.73 20.31
N GLU A 37 11.16 -6.81 21.05
CA GLU A 37 10.18 -5.73 21.19
C GLU A 37 10.90 -4.39 21.39
N ARG A 38 10.89 -3.55 20.35
CA ARG A 38 11.51 -2.23 20.43
C ARG A 38 10.72 -1.43 21.45
N ASN A 39 11.37 -1.01 22.53
CA ASN A 39 10.76 -0.18 23.57
C ASN A 39 10.58 1.25 23.05
N VAL A 40 9.59 1.42 22.17
CA VAL A 40 9.21 2.67 21.54
C VAL A 40 8.05 3.25 22.35
N PRO A 41 8.12 4.49 22.84
CA PRO A 41 6.97 5.12 23.50
C PRO A 41 5.76 5.25 22.56
N GLY A 42 4.55 5.40 23.10
CA GLY A 42 3.34 5.64 22.31
C GLY A 42 2.17 4.71 22.68
N PRO A 43 1.04 4.81 21.95
CA PRO A 43 -0.12 3.98 22.23
C PRO A 43 0.21 2.49 22.04
N SER A 44 -0.45 1.64 22.84
CA SER A 44 -0.39 0.19 22.63
C SER A 44 -1.00 -0.17 21.29
N LEU A 45 -0.28 -0.96 20.49
CA LEU A 45 -0.73 -1.43 19.18
C LEU A 45 -2.00 -2.28 19.25
N THR A 46 -2.30 -2.87 20.40
CA THR A 46 -3.51 -3.67 20.64
C THR A 46 -4.69 -2.85 21.17
N ALA A 47 -4.48 -1.57 21.50
CA ALA A 47 -5.52 -0.68 22.03
C ALA A 47 -6.07 0.33 20.99
N ILE A 48 -5.44 0.40 19.82
CA ILE A 48 -5.89 1.25 18.72
C ILE A 48 -7.07 0.58 18.02
N ALA A 49 -8.12 1.35 17.79
CA ALA A 49 -9.34 0.96 17.09
C ALA A 49 -9.80 2.11 16.18
N ASP A 50 -10.67 1.83 15.22
CA ASP A 50 -11.23 2.83 14.29
C ASP A 50 -11.74 4.08 15.03
N SER A 51 -12.42 3.89 16.17
CA SER A 51 -13.04 4.96 16.97
C SER A 51 -12.05 5.85 17.71
N ASN A 52 -10.80 5.43 17.89
CA ASN A 52 -9.81 6.16 18.67
C ASN A 52 -8.48 6.41 17.94
N ALA A 53 -8.30 5.88 16.73
CA ALA A 53 -7.04 5.94 15.97
C ALA A 53 -6.53 7.38 15.84
N ALA A 54 -7.35 8.30 15.33
CA ALA A 54 -6.96 9.71 15.20
C ALA A 54 -6.56 10.34 16.54
N ARG A 55 -7.36 10.10 17.59
CA ARG A 55 -7.12 10.64 18.94
C ARG A 55 -5.81 10.17 19.55
N LEU A 56 -5.41 8.92 19.30
CA LEU A 56 -4.16 8.34 19.83
C LEU A 56 -2.94 8.66 18.95
N LEU A 57 -3.10 8.67 17.63
CA LEU A 57 -2.01 8.84 16.68
C LEU A 57 -1.56 10.29 16.53
N LEU A 58 -2.48 11.25 16.54
CA LEU A 58 -2.14 12.68 16.41
C LEU A 58 -1.15 13.18 17.47
N PRO A 59 -1.36 12.98 18.80
CA PRO A 59 -0.39 13.41 19.79
C PRO A 59 0.94 12.65 19.66
N TYR A 60 0.90 11.37 19.31
CA TYR A 60 2.12 10.58 19.06
C TYR A 60 2.95 11.18 17.91
N GLY A 61 2.33 11.48 16.77
CA GLY A 61 3.02 12.08 15.61
C GLY A 61 3.63 13.44 15.91
N LYS A 62 2.98 14.25 16.77
CA LYS A 62 3.52 15.54 17.24
C LYS A 62 4.74 15.36 18.15
N GLN A 63 4.72 14.36 19.02
CA GLN A 63 5.80 14.10 19.97
C GLN A 63 7.01 13.42 19.31
N TYR A 64 6.77 12.58 18.31
CA TYR A 64 7.81 11.81 17.62
C TYR A 64 7.76 12.03 16.10
N PRO A 65 7.98 13.27 15.62
CA PRO A 65 7.93 13.59 14.21
C PRO A 65 9.11 12.95 13.47
N ALA A 66 8.92 12.78 12.16
CA ALA A 66 9.98 12.53 11.18
C ALA A 66 9.39 12.86 9.81
N SER A 67 10.17 13.35 8.87
CA SER A 67 9.67 13.73 7.54
C SER A 67 10.03 12.73 6.46
N GLU A 68 10.93 11.79 6.75
CA GLU A 68 11.45 10.86 5.77
C GLU A 68 11.69 9.48 6.38
N VAL A 69 11.57 8.46 5.52
CA VAL A 69 11.94 7.09 5.81
C VAL A 69 12.73 6.51 4.65
N ILE A 70 13.47 5.44 4.91
CA ILE A 70 14.06 4.57 3.89
C ILE A 70 13.41 3.20 4.03
N VAL A 71 12.86 2.70 2.92
CA VAL A 71 12.36 1.34 2.80
C VAL A 71 13.45 0.49 2.15
N HIS A 72 14.06 -0.39 2.95
CA HIS A 72 15.08 -1.32 2.48
C HIS A 72 14.44 -2.59 1.94
N THR A 73 14.99 -3.07 0.81
CA THR A 73 14.60 -4.34 0.19
C THR A 73 15.83 -5.03 -0.40
N ARG A 74 15.71 -6.31 -0.77
CA ARG A 74 16.75 -7.00 -1.56
C ARG A 74 17.02 -6.40 -2.95
N LEU A 75 16.17 -5.48 -3.42
CA LEU A 75 16.26 -4.83 -4.74
C LEU A 75 16.85 -3.41 -4.66
N GLY A 76 17.16 -2.94 -3.45
CA GLY A 76 17.66 -1.60 -3.17
C GLY A 76 16.76 -0.84 -2.19
N ASP A 77 17.10 0.42 -2.02
CA ASP A 77 16.46 1.33 -1.06
C ASP A 77 15.52 2.30 -1.75
N ILE A 78 14.39 2.59 -1.10
CA ILE A 78 13.43 3.61 -1.53
C ILE A 78 13.36 4.67 -0.44
N ARG A 79 13.84 5.88 -0.74
CA ARG A 79 13.73 7.02 0.18
C ARG A 79 12.42 7.74 -0.08
N VAL A 80 11.67 7.96 0.99
CA VAL A 80 10.29 8.47 0.93
C VAL A 80 10.16 9.69 1.82
N LYS A 81 9.54 10.75 1.29
CA LYS A 81 9.05 11.90 2.04
C LYS A 81 7.62 11.66 2.51
N LEU A 82 7.32 11.98 3.77
CA LEU A 82 5.98 11.90 4.38
C LEU A 82 5.37 13.30 4.54
N TYR A 83 4.10 13.45 4.15
CA TYR A 83 3.41 14.73 4.15
C TYR A 83 2.83 15.11 5.53
N ASP A 84 2.97 16.38 5.89
CA ASP A 84 2.52 16.92 7.19
C ASP A 84 1.00 17.16 7.26
N ASP A 85 0.34 17.36 6.12
CA ASP A 85 -1.10 17.59 6.02
C ASP A 85 -1.92 16.28 5.94
N THR A 86 -1.26 15.13 6.08
CA THR A 86 -1.86 13.81 6.36
C THR A 86 -1.33 13.23 7.69
N PRO A 87 -1.54 13.94 8.81
CA PRO A 87 -0.87 13.65 10.07
C PRO A 87 -1.25 12.30 10.68
N ILE A 88 -2.46 11.77 10.45
CA ILE A 88 -2.88 10.48 11.02
C ILE A 88 -2.15 9.34 10.31
N HIS A 89 -2.10 9.35 8.98
CA HIS A 89 -1.38 8.33 8.21
C HIS A 89 0.13 8.39 8.45
N LYS A 90 0.69 9.60 8.48
CA LYS A 90 2.10 9.82 8.83
C LYS A 90 2.44 9.27 10.22
N ALA A 91 1.64 9.60 11.23
CA ALA A 91 1.86 9.12 12.60
C ALA A 91 1.72 7.59 12.72
N ASN A 92 0.71 7.01 12.07
CA ASN A 92 0.52 5.57 12.00
C ASN A 92 1.74 4.88 11.40
N PHE A 93 2.17 5.33 10.22
CA PHE A 93 3.28 4.74 9.50
C PHE A 93 4.58 4.80 10.32
N LEU A 94 4.86 5.95 10.96
CA LEU A 94 6.01 6.10 11.84
C LEU A 94 5.93 5.22 13.10
N LEU A 95 4.75 5.10 13.73
CA LEU A 95 4.57 4.24 14.89
C LEU A 95 4.88 2.79 14.56
N LEU A 96 4.26 2.27 13.49
CA LEU A 96 4.43 0.89 13.06
C LEU A 96 5.87 0.61 12.60
N SER A 97 6.51 1.56 11.91
CA SER A 97 7.92 1.47 11.52
C SER A 97 8.85 1.41 12.75
N ARG A 98 8.69 2.31 13.72
CA ARG A 98 9.50 2.28 14.96
C ARG A 98 9.33 0.98 15.72
N ARG A 99 8.10 0.46 15.77
CA ARG A 99 7.77 -0.80 16.44
C ARG A 99 8.23 -2.05 15.68
N GLY A 100 8.76 -1.91 14.46
CA GLY A 100 9.23 -3.03 13.64
C GLY A 100 8.10 -3.82 12.98
N VAL A 101 6.86 -3.31 12.98
CA VAL A 101 5.71 -4.02 12.39
C VAL A 101 5.92 -4.26 10.90
N PHE A 102 6.44 -3.27 10.18
CA PHE A 102 6.72 -3.41 8.75
C PHE A 102 7.95 -4.29 8.47
N ASP A 103 8.84 -4.47 9.45
CA ASP A 103 10.02 -5.32 9.32
C ASP A 103 9.67 -6.81 9.24
N GLU A 104 8.42 -7.16 9.60
CA GLU A 104 7.86 -8.51 9.48
C GLU A 104 6.98 -8.65 8.24
N THR A 105 6.99 -7.69 7.31
CA THR A 105 6.09 -7.65 6.14
C THR A 105 6.82 -7.71 4.81
N VAL A 106 6.07 -8.03 3.75
CA VAL A 106 6.58 -8.12 2.37
C VAL A 106 5.77 -7.23 1.43
N PHE A 107 6.28 -6.99 0.23
CA PHE A 107 5.43 -6.59 -0.90
C PHE A 107 4.61 -7.79 -1.36
N ASN A 108 3.32 -7.77 -1.04
CA ASN A 108 2.42 -8.91 -1.20
C ASN A 108 1.47 -8.79 -2.40
N ARG A 109 1.49 -7.67 -3.15
CA ARG A 109 0.72 -7.52 -4.39
C ARG A 109 1.38 -6.55 -5.36
N VAL A 110 1.76 -7.04 -6.53
CA VAL A 110 2.47 -6.27 -7.56
C VAL A 110 1.69 -6.28 -8.87
N VAL A 111 1.31 -5.09 -9.35
CA VAL A 111 0.63 -4.91 -10.62
C VAL A 111 1.42 -3.94 -11.49
N LYS A 112 2.15 -4.48 -12.47
CA LYS A 112 2.94 -3.71 -13.44
C LYS A 112 2.07 -2.68 -14.17
N GLY A 113 2.56 -1.45 -14.26
CA GLY A 113 1.86 -0.29 -14.81
C GLY A 113 0.87 0.37 -13.83
N PHE A 114 0.76 -0.13 -12.59
CA PHE A 114 -0.21 0.36 -11.62
C PHE A 114 0.48 0.69 -10.28
N ALA A 115 0.74 -0.30 -9.43
CA ALA A 115 1.29 -0.09 -8.10
C ALA A 115 1.96 -1.36 -7.54
N VAL A 116 2.86 -1.16 -6.58
CA VAL A 116 3.45 -2.21 -5.73
C VAL A 116 2.95 -2.00 -4.31
N GLN A 117 2.25 -2.99 -3.77
CA GLN A 117 1.60 -2.94 -2.46
C GLN A 117 2.31 -3.88 -1.48
N GLY A 118 2.49 -3.39 -0.26
CA GLY A 118 3.13 -4.11 0.84
C GLY A 118 2.48 -3.85 2.19
N GLY A 119 3.03 -4.46 3.23
CA GLY A 119 2.56 -4.31 4.61
C GLY A 119 1.76 -5.50 5.15
N ALA A 120 1.52 -6.52 4.33
CA ALA A 120 0.98 -7.80 4.79
C ALA A 120 2.09 -8.77 5.23
N SER A 121 1.72 -9.74 6.07
CA SER A 121 2.61 -10.79 6.57
C SER A 121 1.79 -12.02 6.97
N ASP A 122 2.29 -13.21 6.63
CA ASP A 122 1.74 -14.48 7.10
C ASP A 122 2.37 -14.94 8.43
N HIS A 123 3.41 -14.25 8.89
CA HIS A 123 4.25 -14.65 10.04
C HIS A 123 4.49 -13.50 11.03
N ARG A 124 3.49 -12.64 11.24
CA ARG A 124 3.60 -11.53 12.18
C ARG A 124 3.72 -12.03 13.62
N THR A 125 4.78 -11.62 14.31
CA THR A 125 5.01 -11.90 15.73
C THR A 125 4.55 -10.75 16.62
N ILE A 126 4.59 -9.51 16.10
CA ILE A 126 4.14 -8.32 16.83
C ILE A 126 2.61 -8.27 16.87
N LYS A 127 2.04 -8.26 18.09
CA LYS A 127 0.59 -8.15 18.28
C LYS A 127 0.10 -6.76 17.88
N LEU A 128 -0.74 -6.71 16.85
CA LEU A 128 -1.36 -5.49 16.32
C LEU A 128 -2.88 -5.70 16.22
N ALA A 129 -3.67 -4.79 16.79
CA ALA A 129 -5.11 -4.79 16.55
C ALA A 129 -5.40 -4.44 15.08
N ARG A 130 -6.45 -5.03 14.52
CA ARG A 130 -6.98 -4.56 13.23
C ARG A 130 -7.74 -3.26 13.48
N TYR A 131 -7.27 -2.17 12.91
CA TYR A 131 -7.95 -0.88 12.90
C TYR A 131 -7.74 -0.19 11.57
N ARG A 132 -8.58 0.80 11.29
CA ARG A 132 -8.58 1.60 10.07
C ARG A 132 -8.40 3.07 10.39
N LEU A 133 -7.91 3.82 9.42
CA LEU A 133 -7.63 5.24 9.53
C LEU A 133 -8.70 6.06 8.80
N PRO A 134 -9.21 7.16 9.38
CA PRO A 134 -10.08 8.07 8.64
C PRO A 134 -9.34 8.68 7.43
N PRO A 135 -10.01 8.84 6.28
CA PRO A 135 -9.36 9.31 5.06
C PRO A 135 -8.85 10.76 5.19
N GLU A 136 -7.66 11.04 4.69
CA GLU A 136 -7.04 12.37 4.68
C GLU A 136 -6.83 12.84 3.22
N ILE A 137 -7.93 12.92 2.46
CA ILE A 137 -7.88 13.26 1.04
C ILE A 137 -7.46 14.73 0.82
N ARG A 138 -6.35 14.92 0.11
CA ARG A 138 -5.79 16.23 -0.25
C ARG A 138 -5.75 16.39 -1.77
N PRO A 139 -6.44 17.39 -2.37
CA PRO A 139 -6.47 17.55 -3.83
C PRO A 139 -5.09 17.71 -4.48
N GLN A 140 -4.12 18.25 -3.76
CA GLN A 140 -2.73 18.42 -4.18
C GLN A 140 -1.92 17.11 -4.15
N HIS A 141 -2.34 16.12 -3.36
CA HIS A 141 -1.70 14.81 -3.25
C HIS A 141 -2.51 13.80 -4.05
N PHE A 142 -2.16 13.69 -5.33
CA PHE A 142 -2.79 12.78 -6.28
C PHE A 142 -1.85 11.65 -6.65
N HIS A 143 -2.37 10.60 -7.28
CA HIS A 143 -1.66 9.35 -7.52
C HIS A 143 -0.73 9.45 -8.74
N LYS A 144 0.16 10.44 -8.74
CA LYS A 144 1.29 10.49 -9.67
C LYS A 144 2.25 9.34 -9.38
N ARG A 145 3.06 8.96 -10.37
CA ARG A 145 4.17 8.02 -10.19
C ARG A 145 5.06 8.44 -9.02
N GLY A 146 5.41 7.48 -8.16
CA GLY A 146 6.15 7.69 -6.92
C GLY A 146 5.29 8.07 -5.72
N ALA A 147 3.99 8.32 -5.86
CA ALA A 147 3.12 8.57 -4.71
C ALA A 147 3.07 7.35 -3.77
N LEU A 148 3.12 7.60 -2.46
CA LEU A 148 2.88 6.62 -1.41
C LEU A 148 1.44 6.78 -0.91
N GLY A 149 0.61 5.77 -1.16
CA GLY A 149 -0.79 5.73 -0.76
C GLY A 149 -1.08 4.62 0.24
N MET A 150 -2.18 4.77 0.98
CA MET A 150 -2.71 3.71 1.85
C MET A 150 -3.89 3.02 1.18
N ALA A 151 -3.89 1.69 1.17
CA ALA A 151 -4.98 0.89 0.63
C ALA A 151 -6.22 0.97 1.55
N ARG A 152 -7.37 0.60 1.00
CA ARG A 152 -8.62 0.40 1.76
C ARG A 152 -9.38 -0.79 1.18
N TYR A 153 -10.25 -1.39 1.99
CA TYR A 153 -11.09 -2.53 1.61
C TYR A 153 -12.50 -2.07 1.20
N ASP A 154 -13.28 -3.01 0.66
CA ASP A 154 -14.54 -2.82 -0.08
C ASP A 154 -15.51 -1.76 0.45
N ASP A 155 -16.00 -0.90 -0.44
CA ASP A 155 -16.82 0.29 -0.14
C ASP A 155 -18.16 -0.07 0.52
N ASP A 156 -18.76 -1.20 0.15
CA ASP A 156 -20.05 -1.65 0.70
C ASP A 156 -19.96 -1.94 2.21
N GLU A 157 -18.81 -2.46 2.66
CA GLU A 157 -18.51 -2.74 4.07
C GLU A 157 -17.68 -1.61 4.73
N ASN A 158 -17.32 -0.59 3.96
CA ASN A 158 -16.48 0.53 4.36
C ASN A 158 -16.99 1.86 3.78
N PRO A 159 -18.24 2.28 4.08
CA PRO A 159 -18.82 3.52 3.53
C PRO A 159 -18.06 4.77 3.97
N GLY A 160 -17.36 4.70 5.11
CA GLY A 160 -16.46 5.76 5.59
C GLY A 160 -15.12 5.86 4.85
N GLN A 161 -14.87 4.97 3.89
CA GLN A 161 -13.64 4.89 3.09
C GLN A 161 -12.38 4.88 3.96
N LEU A 162 -12.44 4.21 5.11
CA LEU A 162 -11.34 4.14 6.05
C LEU A 162 -10.19 3.34 5.44
N SER A 163 -8.97 3.84 5.59
CA SER A 163 -7.76 3.19 5.07
C SER A 163 -7.29 2.06 5.99
N SER A 164 -6.60 1.07 5.44
CA SER A 164 -5.85 0.07 6.21
C SER A 164 -4.83 0.74 7.13
N ASN A 165 -4.43 0.06 8.20
CA ASN A 165 -3.33 0.51 9.06
C ASN A 165 -1.96 0.01 8.58
N THR A 166 -1.90 -1.06 7.78
CA THR A 166 -0.62 -1.63 7.31
C THR A 166 -0.46 -1.63 5.81
N ASP A 167 -1.54 -1.71 5.04
CA ASP A 167 -1.43 -2.01 3.61
C ASP A 167 -1.19 -0.71 2.83
N PHE A 168 0.08 -0.42 2.54
CA PHE A 168 0.49 0.74 1.75
C PHE A 168 0.93 0.33 0.35
N TYR A 169 1.03 1.29 -0.56
CA TYR A 169 1.55 1.05 -1.91
C TYR A 169 2.32 2.24 -2.46
N PHE A 170 3.28 1.94 -3.33
CA PHE A 170 3.91 2.93 -4.20
C PHE A 170 3.28 2.88 -5.59
N VAL A 171 2.94 4.05 -6.12
CA VAL A 171 2.42 4.17 -7.48
C VAL A 171 3.58 4.01 -8.47
N GLN A 172 3.52 2.96 -9.29
CA GLN A 172 4.35 2.88 -10.49
C GLN A 172 3.67 3.68 -11.62
N GLY A 173 2.41 3.36 -11.92
CA GLY A 173 1.61 4.03 -12.94
C GLY A 173 2.19 3.99 -14.35
N GLN A 174 1.47 4.64 -15.27
CA GLN A 174 1.90 4.85 -16.65
C GLN A 174 1.61 6.29 -17.07
N THR A 175 2.34 6.76 -18.09
CA THR A 175 2.03 8.02 -18.77
C THR A 175 0.77 7.87 -19.61
N MET A 176 -0.03 8.93 -19.71
CA MET A 176 -1.26 8.93 -20.47
C MET A 176 -1.61 10.33 -20.97
N THR A 177 -2.37 10.42 -22.06
CA THR A 177 -2.83 11.71 -22.58
C THR A 177 -3.74 12.43 -21.57
N SER A 178 -3.88 13.75 -21.70
CA SER A 178 -4.78 14.54 -20.85
C SER A 178 -6.22 14.01 -20.92
N ALA A 179 -6.70 13.62 -22.10
CA ALA A 179 -8.03 13.02 -22.26
C ALA A 179 -8.19 11.68 -21.52
N GLN A 180 -7.19 10.78 -21.63
CA GLN A 180 -7.20 9.51 -20.90
C GLN A 180 -7.18 9.73 -19.39
N SER A 181 -6.29 10.58 -18.87
CA SER A 181 -6.23 10.86 -17.44
C SER A 181 -7.56 11.42 -16.91
N GLN A 182 -8.16 12.35 -17.66
CA GLN A 182 -9.44 12.95 -17.29
C GLN A 182 -10.59 11.93 -17.28
N ALA A 183 -10.62 11.01 -18.25
CA ALA A 183 -11.62 9.94 -18.31
C ALA A 183 -11.47 8.94 -17.15
N MET A 184 -10.23 8.65 -16.73
CA MET A 184 -9.96 7.70 -15.65
C MET A 184 -10.21 8.24 -14.25
N ALA A 185 -10.01 9.55 -14.03
CA ALA A 185 -9.99 10.13 -12.69
C ALA A 185 -11.32 10.04 -11.93
N GLY A 186 -12.45 9.98 -12.64
CA GLY A 186 -13.78 10.08 -12.02
C GLY A 186 -14.04 11.45 -11.33
N ARG A 187 -13.16 12.43 -11.54
CA ARG A 187 -13.24 13.81 -11.06
C ARG A 187 -12.56 14.75 -12.05
N ALA A 188 -12.85 16.06 -11.94
CA ALA A 188 -12.12 17.06 -12.70
C ALA A 188 -10.63 17.10 -12.28
N LEU A 189 -9.74 17.07 -13.27
CA LEU A 189 -8.31 17.27 -13.09
C LEU A 189 -7.93 18.70 -13.45
N THR A 190 -6.99 19.26 -12.69
CA THR A 190 -6.37 20.54 -13.07
C THR A 190 -5.46 20.37 -14.28
N PRO A 191 -5.15 21.44 -15.04
CA PRO A 191 -4.16 21.37 -16.12
C PRO A 191 -2.79 20.88 -15.65
N ALA A 192 -2.40 21.20 -14.41
CA ALA A 192 -1.14 20.72 -13.82
C ALA A 192 -1.16 19.21 -13.56
N GLN A 193 -2.26 18.67 -13.05
CA GLN A 193 -2.44 17.22 -12.86
C GLN A 193 -2.42 16.48 -14.20
N GLN A 194 -3.16 16.96 -15.19
CA GLN A 194 -3.16 16.37 -16.54
C GLN A 194 -1.77 16.37 -17.17
N ARG A 195 -1.01 17.48 -17.04
CA ARG A 195 0.38 17.54 -17.50
C ARG A 195 1.26 16.53 -16.76
N THR A 196 1.10 16.42 -15.44
CA THR A 196 1.86 15.44 -14.63
C THR A 196 1.59 14.01 -15.11
N TYR A 197 0.33 13.63 -15.36
CA TYR A 197 0.01 12.32 -15.90
C TYR A 197 0.54 12.08 -17.31
N ALA A 198 0.66 13.13 -18.13
CA ALA A 198 1.25 13.04 -19.46
C ALA A 198 2.77 12.84 -19.44
N THR A 199 3.48 13.48 -18.51
CA THR A 199 4.95 13.50 -18.51
C THR A 199 5.60 12.54 -17.52
N VAL A 200 4.98 12.38 -16.34
CA VAL A 200 5.52 11.57 -15.22
C VAL A 200 4.73 10.26 -15.08
N GLY A 201 3.43 10.29 -15.41
CA GLY A 201 2.54 9.15 -15.26
C GLY A 201 1.95 9.00 -13.87
N GLY A 202 1.12 7.97 -13.70
CA GLY A 202 0.43 7.69 -12.44
C GLY A 202 -0.83 6.85 -12.63
N VAL A 203 -1.76 6.95 -11.69
CA VAL A 203 -3.00 6.19 -11.62
C VAL A 203 -4.18 7.10 -11.22
N PRO A 204 -4.74 7.90 -12.17
CA PRO A 204 -5.79 8.87 -11.85
C PRO A 204 -7.05 8.26 -11.24
N SER A 205 -7.35 6.98 -11.53
CA SER A 205 -8.56 6.31 -11.05
C SER A 205 -8.65 6.16 -9.53
N LEU A 206 -7.53 6.37 -8.82
CA LEU A 206 -7.44 6.38 -7.35
C LEU A 206 -7.63 7.78 -6.75
N ASP A 207 -7.57 8.84 -7.55
CA ASP A 207 -7.63 10.21 -7.05
C ASP A 207 -8.94 10.51 -6.33
N GLY A 208 -8.82 11.16 -5.17
CA GLY A 208 -9.96 11.51 -4.33
C GLY A 208 -10.58 10.32 -3.58
N LYS A 209 -10.06 9.10 -3.77
CA LYS A 209 -10.60 7.87 -3.15
C LYS A 209 -9.66 7.22 -2.14
N TYR A 210 -8.37 7.52 -2.20
CA TYR A 210 -7.35 6.95 -1.33
C TYR A 210 -6.44 8.06 -0.80
N THR A 211 -5.99 7.93 0.45
CA THR A 211 -5.06 8.88 1.05
C THR A 211 -3.66 8.68 0.47
N VAL A 212 -3.12 9.71 -0.18
CA VAL A 212 -1.69 9.82 -0.50
C VAL A 212 -1.02 10.58 0.63
N PHE A 213 -0.10 9.93 1.34
CA PHE A 213 0.52 10.46 2.57
C PHE A 213 2.04 10.65 2.45
N GLY A 214 2.60 10.39 1.27
CA GLY A 214 4.00 10.63 0.96
C GLY A 214 4.33 10.45 -0.51
N GLU A 215 5.63 10.54 -0.83
CA GLU A 215 6.17 10.29 -2.16
C GLU A 215 7.61 9.78 -2.09
N VAL A 216 7.98 8.98 -3.07
CA VAL A 216 9.36 8.57 -3.33
C VAL A 216 10.16 9.78 -3.79
N ILE A 217 11.28 10.03 -3.12
CA ILE A 217 12.24 11.09 -3.47
C ILE A 217 13.55 10.53 -4.04
N GLU A 218 13.91 9.28 -3.71
CA GLU A 218 15.01 8.52 -4.30
C GLU A 218 14.63 7.03 -4.40
N GLY A 219 15.15 6.31 -5.40
CA GLY A 219 14.86 4.87 -5.57
C GLY A 219 13.59 4.54 -6.36
N LEU A 220 13.15 5.43 -7.27
CA LEU A 220 12.05 5.14 -8.20
C LEU A 220 12.34 3.93 -9.12
N ASP A 221 13.61 3.69 -9.45
CA ASP A 221 14.03 2.49 -10.18
C ASP A 221 13.88 1.21 -9.36
N VAL A 222 13.98 1.29 -8.02
CA VAL A 222 13.72 0.17 -7.11
C VAL A 222 12.24 -0.20 -7.11
N VAL A 223 11.35 0.80 -7.12
CA VAL A 223 9.90 0.58 -7.33
C VAL A 223 9.66 -0.16 -8.66
N ASP A 224 10.37 0.20 -9.73
CA ASP A 224 10.28 -0.52 -11.00
C ASP A 224 10.81 -1.94 -10.94
N LYS A 225 11.94 -2.18 -10.25
CA LYS A 225 12.47 -3.53 -10.06
C LYS A 225 11.44 -4.42 -9.37
N ILE A 226 10.85 -3.94 -8.27
CA ILE A 226 9.78 -4.66 -7.56
C ILE A 226 8.60 -4.91 -8.50
N ALA A 227 8.17 -3.90 -9.26
CA ALA A 227 7.05 -4.01 -10.19
C ALA A 227 7.26 -5.00 -11.35
N ASN A 228 8.52 -5.37 -11.62
CA ASN A 228 8.91 -6.31 -12.67
C ASN A 228 9.24 -7.71 -12.12
N GLU A 229 9.14 -7.95 -10.80
CA GLU A 229 9.33 -9.27 -10.23
C GLU A 229 8.28 -10.26 -10.80
N PRO A 230 8.68 -11.51 -11.11
CA PRO A 230 7.73 -12.55 -11.46
C PRO A 230 6.73 -12.77 -10.32
N VAL A 231 5.44 -12.69 -10.62
CA VAL A 231 4.37 -12.90 -9.65
C VAL A 231 3.63 -14.21 -9.90
N ASP A 232 2.95 -14.69 -8.86
CA ASP A 232 1.98 -15.77 -8.92
C ASP A 232 0.61 -15.28 -9.48
N PRO A 233 -0.41 -16.15 -9.59
CA PRO A 233 -1.74 -15.75 -10.04
C PRO A 233 -2.43 -14.70 -9.16
N TYR A 234 -2.10 -14.63 -7.87
CA TYR A 234 -2.62 -13.66 -6.90
C TYR A 234 -1.87 -12.32 -6.91
N LYS A 235 -0.87 -12.19 -7.79
CA LYS A 235 0.02 -11.03 -7.93
C LYS A 235 1.03 -10.90 -6.78
N TRP A 236 1.25 -11.96 -6.01
CA TRP A 236 2.29 -12.03 -5.00
C TRP A 236 3.65 -12.35 -5.68
N PRO A 237 4.75 -11.65 -5.38
CA PRO A 237 6.07 -11.97 -5.92
C PRO A 237 6.50 -13.41 -5.61
N LYS A 238 6.91 -14.18 -6.62
CA LYS A 238 7.35 -15.58 -6.42
C LYS A 238 8.54 -15.72 -5.49
N LYS A 239 9.34 -14.67 -5.39
CA LYS A 239 10.37 -14.51 -4.38
C LYS A 239 10.01 -13.28 -3.57
N ASP A 240 9.76 -13.47 -2.29
CA ASP A 240 9.38 -12.39 -1.39
C ASP A 240 10.37 -11.22 -1.46
N VAL A 241 9.79 -10.04 -1.31
CA VAL A 241 10.53 -8.78 -1.20
C VAL A 241 10.20 -8.26 0.20
N ASP A 242 11.02 -8.68 1.16
CA ASP A 242 10.92 -8.23 2.55
C ASP A 242 11.10 -6.72 2.66
N ILE A 243 10.39 -6.15 3.62
CA ILE A 243 10.42 -4.73 3.95
C ILE A 243 11.19 -4.57 5.25
N LYS A 244 12.08 -3.58 5.30
CA LYS A 244 12.59 -3.02 6.57
C LYS A 244 12.53 -1.51 6.48
N ILE A 245 12.04 -0.84 7.53
CA ILE A 245 11.90 0.61 7.52
C ILE A 245 12.86 1.28 8.49
N GLU A 246 13.72 2.15 7.95
CA GLU A 246 14.52 3.09 8.70
C GLU A 246 13.85 4.47 8.71
N ILE A 247 13.82 5.14 9.86
CA ILE A 247 13.37 6.52 9.96
C ILE A 247 14.58 7.44 9.94
N VAL A 248 14.60 8.35 8.98
CA VAL A 248 15.65 9.36 8.85
C VAL A 248 15.45 10.42 9.93
N LYS A 249 16.51 10.70 10.69
CA LYS A 249 16.50 11.68 11.78
C LYS A 249 16.64 13.11 11.29
#